data_AF-A0A2S9BFQ9-F1
#
_entry.id   AF-A0A2S9BFQ9-F1
#
_cell.length_a   1.000
_cell.length_b   1.000
_cell.length_c   1.000
_cell.angle_alpha   90.00
_cell.angle_beta   90.00
_cell.angle_gamma   90.00
#
_symmetry.space_group_name_H-M   'P 1'
#
loop_
_entity.id
_entity.type
_entity.pdbx_description
1 polymer ?
#
loop_
_entity_poly.entity_id
_entity_poly.type
_entity_poly.pdbx_seq_one_letter_code
_entity_poly.pdbx_strand_id
1 'polypeptide(L)'
;MRHLRSRLIRILKDPHTTFLPDEEAAFLARVQLSNGSKYDDFHERMAEQGFSQTIKSISGETKQLPDATYFISGLPDKTRAEVVFDRAKKAVEKHKKLSDQMNIQEHIIVVKASDAWFDLEDYEEKPD
;
A
#
# COMPACT_ATOMS: atom_id res chain seq x y z
N MET A 1 33.67 -15.05 5.58
CA MET A 1 32.59 -15.46 6.50
C MET A 1 31.94 -14.32 7.31
N ARG A 2 32.05 -13.04 6.93
CA ARG A 2 31.39 -11.94 7.66
C ARG A 2 30.01 -11.54 7.10
N HIS A 3 29.71 -11.87 5.84
CA HIS A 3 28.45 -11.50 5.20
C HIS A 3 27.24 -12.35 5.62
N LEU A 4 27.43 -13.63 5.93
CA LEU A 4 26.34 -14.54 6.32
C LEU A 4 25.71 -14.18 7.67
N ARG A 5 26.51 -13.70 8.64
CA ARG A 5 26.02 -13.30 9.97
C ARG A 5 25.16 -12.04 9.94
N SER A 6 25.36 -11.14 8.97
CA SER A 6 24.58 -9.89 8.89
C SER A 6 23.14 -10.09 8.39
N ARG A 7 22.90 -11.10 7.54
CA ARG A 7 21.54 -11.47 7.08
C ARG A 7 20.71 -12.06 8.22
N LEU A 8 21.31 -12.94 9.03
CA LEU A 8 20.63 -13.57 10.17
C LEU A 8 20.26 -12.58 11.29
N ILE A 9 21.08 -11.56 11.53
CA ILE A 9 20.79 -10.56 12.59
C ILE A 9 19.70 -9.58 12.15
N ARG A 10 19.54 -9.31 10.84
CA ARG A 10 18.40 -8.51 10.32
C ARG A 10 17.05 -9.22 10.47
N ILE A 11 17.04 -10.55 10.47
CA ILE A 11 15.83 -11.37 10.65
C ILE A 11 15.34 -11.35 12.12
N LEU A 12 16.21 -11.01 13.07
CA LEU A 12 15.96 -11.12 14.51
C LEU A 12 15.54 -9.81 15.20
N LYS A 13 15.31 -8.73 14.44
CA LYS A 13 14.71 -7.50 14.93
C LYS A 13 13.56 -7.16 14.01
N ASP A 14 12.32 -7.52 14.39
CA ASP A 14 11.12 -6.93 13.78
C ASP A 14 11.28 -5.41 13.82
N PRO A 15 11.43 -4.79 12.63
CA PRO A 15 10.26 -4.34 11.92
C PRO A 15 10.24 -4.72 10.43
N HIS A 16 9.26 -5.57 10.06
CA HIS A 16 8.20 -5.22 9.11
C HIS A 16 8.58 -4.75 7.68
N THR A 17 9.22 -5.59 6.86
CA THR A 17 9.07 -5.50 5.39
C THR A 17 8.16 -6.61 4.86
N THR A 18 7.50 -6.40 3.72
CA THR A 18 6.67 -7.45 3.11
C THR A 18 7.54 -8.52 2.47
N PHE A 19 7.14 -9.79 2.60
CA PHE A 19 7.74 -10.84 1.76
C PHE A 19 7.40 -10.54 0.30
N LEU A 20 8.42 -10.24 -0.50
CA LEU A 20 8.29 -10.01 -1.95
C LEU A 20 9.18 -11.02 -2.68
N PRO A 21 8.67 -11.74 -3.69
CA PRO A 21 9.49 -12.52 -4.60
C PRO A 21 10.54 -11.63 -5.29
N ASP A 22 11.73 -12.18 -5.57
CA ASP A 22 12.86 -11.44 -6.16
C ASP A 22 12.53 -10.80 -7.53
N GLU A 23 11.49 -11.29 -8.22
CA GLU A 23 11.06 -10.83 -9.56
C GLU A 23 9.80 -9.94 -9.53
N GLU A 24 9.31 -9.57 -8.34
CA GLU A 24 8.13 -8.74 -8.19
C GLU A 24 8.45 -7.38 -7.57
N ALA A 25 7.83 -6.34 -8.09
CA ALA A 25 7.82 -5.03 -7.48
C ALA A 25 6.56 -4.85 -6.61
N ALA A 26 6.72 -4.17 -5.50
CA ALA A 26 5.61 -3.71 -4.68
C ALA A 26 5.81 -2.28 -4.21
N PHE A 27 4.69 -1.61 -3.99
CA PHE A 27 4.63 -0.20 -3.69
C PHE A 27 3.60 0.06 -2.59
N LEU A 28 3.87 1.11 -1.83
CA LEU A 28 2.86 1.78 -1.05
C LEU A 28 2.40 3.02 -1.80
N ALA A 29 1.11 3.28 -1.77
CA ALA A 29 0.52 4.55 -2.14
C ALA A 29 -0.17 5.16 -0.93
N ARG A 30 0.17 6.39 -0.57
CA ARG A 30 -0.65 7.19 0.34
C ARG A 30 -1.48 8.17 -0.49
N VAL A 31 -2.81 8.09 -0.39
CA VAL A 31 -3.74 8.95 -1.11
C VAL A 31 -4.63 9.67 -0.11
N GLN A 32 -4.38 10.96 0.04
CA GLN A 32 -5.16 11.84 0.92
C GLN A 32 -6.05 12.74 0.08
N LEU A 33 -7.35 12.71 0.35
CA LEU A 33 -8.35 13.55 -0.31
C LEU A 33 -8.79 14.67 0.64
N SER A 34 -8.76 15.92 0.18
CA SER A 34 -9.28 17.06 0.94
C SER A 34 -10.80 16.97 1.03
N ASN A 35 -11.38 17.13 2.23
CA ASN A 35 -12.84 17.15 2.44
C ASN A 35 -13.59 15.93 1.87
N GLY A 36 -12.92 14.78 1.75
CA GLY A 36 -13.51 13.55 1.25
C GLY A 36 -14.58 13.02 2.20
N SER A 37 -15.84 13.21 1.85
CA SER A 37 -16.93 12.40 2.41
C SER A 37 -16.99 11.08 1.63
N LYS A 38 -17.38 9.97 2.27
CA LYS A 38 -17.48 8.63 1.64
C LYS A 38 -16.11 8.00 1.30
N TYR A 39 -15.21 8.00 2.27
CA TYR A 39 -13.91 7.34 2.14
C TYR A 39 -14.06 5.82 1.88
N ASP A 40 -15.13 5.20 2.38
CA ASP A 40 -15.45 3.78 2.14
C ASP A 40 -15.59 3.48 0.63
N ASP A 41 -16.30 4.31 -0.12
CA ASP A 41 -16.44 4.17 -1.58
C ASP A 41 -15.10 4.35 -2.30
N PHE A 42 -14.19 5.16 -1.73
CA PHE A 42 -12.87 5.41 -2.29
C PHE A 42 -11.95 4.19 -2.12
N HIS A 43 -12.02 3.49 -0.99
CA HIS A 43 -11.28 2.24 -0.76
C HIS A 43 -11.60 1.19 -1.83
N GLU A 44 -12.88 1.07 -2.19
CA GLU A 44 -13.29 0.20 -3.30
C GLU A 44 -12.66 0.62 -4.64
N ARG A 45 -12.57 1.93 -4.92
CA ARG A 45 -11.94 2.43 -6.15
C ARG A 45 -10.45 2.11 -6.19
N MET A 46 -9.78 2.18 -5.05
CA MET A 46 -8.38 1.75 -4.91
C MET A 46 -8.27 0.24 -5.14
N ALA A 47 -9.16 -0.57 -4.56
CA ALA A 47 -9.19 -2.01 -4.77
C ALA A 47 -9.35 -2.42 -6.23
N GLU A 48 -10.20 -1.73 -6.99
CA GLU A 48 -10.37 -1.95 -8.44
C GLU A 48 -9.08 -1.70 -9.25
N GLN A 49 -8.13 -0.92 -8.72
CA GLN A 49 -6.82 -0.70 -9.35
C GLN A 49 -5.74 -1.67 -8.85
N GLY A 50 -6.12 -2.65 -8.01
CA GLY A 50 -5.26 -3.69 -7.45
C GLY A 50 -4.60 -3.31 -6.13
N PHE A 51 -5.06 -2.25 -5.47
CA PHE A 51 -4.54 -1.87 -4.17
C PHE A 51 -5.27 -2.59 -3.02
N SER A 52 -4.57 -2.83 -1.92
CA SER A 52 -5.11 -3.36 -0.67
C SER A 52 -4.88 -2.39 0.48
N GLN A 53 -5.77 -2.37 1.47
CA GLN A 53 -5.57 -1.68 2.75
C GLN A 53 -4.87 -2.56 3.79
N THR A 54 -4.43 -3.75 3.40
CA THR A 54 -3.68 -4.67 4.25
C THR A 54 -2.38 -5.05 3.60
N ILE A 55 -1.45 -5.48 4.44
CA ILE A 55 -0.12 -5.93 4.02
C ILE A 55 0.27 -7.17 4.83
N LYS A 56 0.98 -8.12 4.21
CA LYS A 56 1.55 -9.26 4.95
C LYS A 56 2.93 -8.90 5.47
N SER A 57 3.18 -9.19 6.74
CA SER A 57 4.51 -9.11 7.34
C SER A 57 5.40 -10.29 6.88
N ILE A 58 6.69 -10.25 7.22
CA ILE A 58 7.64 -11.37 6.96
C ILE A 58 7.18 -12.64 7.67
N SER A 59 6.57 -12.54 8.86
CA SER A 59 6.03 -13.69 9.60
C SER A 59 4.76 -14.26 8.98
N GLY A 60 4.19 -13.58 7.97
CA GLY A 60 2.97 -13.99 7.27
C GLY A 60 1.68 -13.43 7.87
N GLU A 61 1.77 -12.70 8.99
CA GLU A 61 0.62 -12.03 9.61
C GLU A 61 0.11 -10.88 8.75
N THR A 62 -1.21 -10.77 8.60
CA THR A 62 -1.88 -9.65 7.94
C THR A 62 -1.97 -8.47 8.91
N LYS A 63 -1.46 -7.31 8.48
CA LYS A 63 -1.50 -6.05 9.23
C LYS A 63 -2.37 -5.04 8.50
N GLN A 64 -3.07 -4.21 9.25
CA GLN A 64 -3.90 -3.12 8.69
C GLN A 64 -3.02 -1.91 8.37
N LEU A 65 -3.17 -1.34 7.17
CA LEU A 65 -2.52 -0.07 6.82
C LEU A 65 -3.35 1.10 7.35
N PRO A 66 -2.71 2.25 7.64
CA PRO A 66 -3.43 3.47 7.98
C PRO A 66 -4.42 3.85 6.86
N ASP A 67 -5.60 4.37 7.22
CA ASP A 67 -6.76 4.58 6.34
C ASP A 67 -6.45 5.09 4.91
N ALA A 68 -5.59 6.11 4.79
CA ALA A 68 -5.19 6.70 3.51
C ALA A 68 -3.99 6.01 2.83
N THR A 69 -3.60 4.82 3.25
CA THR A 69 -2.39 4.11 2.80
C THR A 69 -2.76 2.75 2.25
N TYR A 70 -2.19 2.43 1.09
CA TYR A 70 -2.54 1.26 0.32
C TYR A 70 -1.29 0.56 -0.18
N PHE A 71 -1.37 -0.75 -0.34
CA PHE A 71 -0.30 -1.61 -0.83
C PHE A 71 -0.68 -2.23 -2.17
N ILE A 72 0.28 -2.37 -3.07
CA ILE A 72 0.13 -3.11 -4.33
C ILE A 72 1.40 -3.92 -4.59
N SER A 73 1.24 -5.19 -4.98
CA SER A 73 2.33 -6.12 -5.29
C SER A 73 2.01 -6.97 -6.52
N GLY A 74 2.86 -7.94 -6.85
CA GLY A 74 2.68 -8.78 -8.05
C GLY A 74 2.89 -8.00 -9.35
N LEU A 75 3.58 -6.86 -9.28
CA LEU A 75 3.91 -6.06 -10.46
C LEU A 75 5.25 -6.52 -11.02
N PRO A 76 5.51 -6.36 -12.33
CA PRO A 76 6.83 -6.63 -12.89
C PRO A 76 7.93 -5.86 -12.14
N ASP A 77 9.09 -6.49 -11.89
CA ASP A 77 10.28 -5.91 -11.23
C ASP A 77 10.66 -4.48 -11.69
N LYS A 78 10.52 -4.21 -12.99
CA LYS A 78 10.83 -2.93 -13.65
C LYS A 78 9.72 -1.89 -13.56
N THR A 79 8.61 -2.21 -12.89
CA THR A 79 7.53 -1.25 -12.66
C THR A 79 8.09 -0.05 -11.91
N ARG A 80 7.80 1.15 -12.42
CA ARG A 80 8.20 2.40 -11.80
C ARG A 80 7.08 2.99 -10.95
N ALA A 81 7.44 3.83 -9.99
CA ALA A 81 6.48 4.51 -9.11
C ALA A 81 5.45 5.35 -9.90
N GLU A 82 5.83 5.92 -11.05
CA GLU A 82 4.92 6.70 -11.89
C GLU A 82 3.73 5.85 -12.40
N VAL A 83 3.95 4.59 -12.74
CA VAL A 83 2.87 3.69 -13.21
C VAL A 83 1.86 3.44 -12.08
N VAL A 84 2.34 3.28 -10.85
CA VAL A 84 1.48 3.08 -9.67
C VAL A 84 0.78 4.39 -9.27
N PHE A 85 1.45 5.52 -9.42
CA PHE A 85 0.84 6.84 -9.26
C PHE A 85 -0.33 7.05 -10.22
N ASP A 86 -0.16 6.69 -11.50
CA ASP A 86 -1.22 6.78 -12.51
C ASP A 86 -2.42 5.89 -12.16
N ARG A 87 -2.18 4.70 -11.59
CA ARG A 87 -3.27 3.84 -11.08
C ARG A 87 -4.02 4.49 -9.92
N ALA A 88 -3.32 5.05 -8.93
CA ALA A 88 -3.95 5.78 -7.85
C ALA A 88 -4.76 6.98 -8.35
N LYS A 89 -4.22 7.74 -9.33
CA LYS A 89 -4.96 8.83 -9.98
C LYS A 89 -6.24 8.35 -10.66
N LYS A 90 -6.23 7.20 -11.35
CA LYS A 90 -7.45 6.63 -11.94
C LYS A 90 -8.52 6.33 -10.90
N ALA A 91 -8.14 5.80 -9.74
CA ALA A 91 -9.07 5.59 -8.63
C ALA A 91 -9.68 6.90 -8.13
N VAL A 92 -8.85 7.95 -7.95
CA VAL A 92 -9.30 9.29 -7.56
C VAL A 92 -10.28 9.87 -8.57
N GLU A 93 -9.95 9.84 -9.86
CA GLU A 93 -10.81 10.39 -10.91
C GLU A 93 -12.15 9.63 -11.02
N LYS A 94 -12.13 8.31 -10.83
CA LYS A 94 -13.37 7.52 -10.77
C LYS A 94 -14.20 7.90 -9.53
N HIS A 95 -13.57 8.06 -8.38
CA HIS A 95 -14.26 8.47 -7.15
C HIS A 95 -14.88 9.86 -7.28
N LYS A 96 -14.14 10.86 -7.79
CA LYS A 96 -14.69 12.21 -8.05
C LYS A 96 -15.96 12.13 -8.89
N LYS A 97 -15.93 11.38 -9.99
CA LYS A 97 -17.07 11.23 -10.91
C LYS A 97 -18.29 10.58 -10.27
N LEU A 98 -18.10 9.58 -9.42
CA LEU A 98 -19.20 8.84 -8.80
C LEU A 98 -19.76 9.51 -7.54
N SER A 99 -18.93 10.27 -6.82
CA SER A 99 -19.32 10.98 -5.59
C SER A 99 -19.94 12.36 -5.87
N ASP A 100 -19.89 12.84 -7.12
CA ASP A 100 -20.22 14.21 -7.54
C ASP A 100 -19.37 15.29 -6.83
N GLN A 101 -18.17 14.91 -6.36
CA GLN A 101 -17.24 15.78 -5.64
C GLN A 101 -16.08 16.22 -6.52
N MET A 102 -16.38 17.05 -7.53
CA MET A 102 -15.37 17.55 -8.49
C MET A 102 -14.27 18.41 -7.87
N ASN A 103 -14.53 19.00 -6.70
CA ASN A 103 -13.62 19.94 -6.02
C ASN A 103 -12.66 19.27 -5.03
N ILE A 104 -12.61 17.93 -4.97
CA ILE A 104 -11.63 17.22 -4.14
C ILE A 104 -10.21 17.52 -4.68
N GLN A 105 -9.34 17.99 -3.79
CA GLN A 105 -7.90 18.02 -4.00
C GLN A 105 -7.27 16.74 -3.46
N GLU A 106 -6.36 16.15 -4.22
CA GLU A 106 -5.68 14.92 -3.85
C GLU A 106 -4.18 15.12 -3.66
N HIS A 107 -3.63 14.54 -2.59
CA HIS A 107 -2.20 14.37 -2.40
C HIS A 107 -1.87 12.89 -2.52
N ILE A 108 -0.97 12.55 -3.44
CA ILE A 108 -0.59 11.16 -3.72
C ILE A 108 0.92 11.02 -3.56
N ILE A 109 1.34 10.10 -2.69
CA ILE A 109 2.73 9.70 -2.52
C ILE A 109 2.84 8.23 -2.88
N VAL A 110 3.83 7.87 -3.70
CA VAL A 110 4.10 6.48 -4.06
C VAL A 110 5.56 6.16 -3.77
N VAL A 111 5.80 5.09 -3.03
CA VAL A 111 7.14 4.62 -2.67
C VAL A 111 7.24 3.11 -2.87
N LYS A 112 8.45 2.61 -3.15
CA LYS A 112 8.71 1.17 -3.17
C LYS A 112 8.55 0.61 -1.76
N ALA A 113 7.88 -0.55 -1.64
CA ALA A 113 7.68 -1.20 -0.36
C ALA A 113 8.96 -1.83 0.20
N SER A 114 9.95 -2.12 -0.66
CA SER A 114 11.23 -2.72 -0.27
C SER A 114 12.05 -1.89 0.73
N ASP A 115 11.82 -0.57 0.76
CA ASP A 115 12.55 0.38 1.60
C ASP A 115 11.69 0.92 2.76
N ALA A 116 10.49 0.36 2.96
CA ALA A 116 9.57 0.81 3.99
C ALA A 116 9.71 0.00 5.28
N TRP A 117 9.63 0.68 6.42
CA TRP A 117 9.47 0.07 7.73
C TRP A 117 8.11 0.48 8.27
N PHE A 118 7.36 -0.49 8.77
CA PHE A 118 6.06 -0.25 9.39
C PHE A 118 6.11 -0.63 10.86
N ASP A 119 5.20 -0.10 11.65
CA ASP A 119 4.82 -0.60 12.97
C ASP A 119 3.29 -0.48 12.96
N LEU A 120 2.61 -1.62 12.83
CA LEU A 120 1.19 -1.70 12.49
C LEU A 120 0.47 -2.64 13.43
N GLU A 121 -0.77 -2.27 13.73
CA GLU A 121 -1.71 -3.11 14.45
C GLU A 121 -2.08 -4.34 13.61
N ASP A 122 -2.47 -5.41 14.31
CA ASP A 122 -3.03 -6.60 13.69
C ASP A 122 -4.31 -6.25 12.93
N TYR A 123 -4.53 -6.93 11.81
CA TYR A 123 -5.80 -6.82 11.12
C TYR A 123 -6.89 -7.52 11.93
N GLU A 124 -7.83 -6.76 12.47
CA GLU A 124 -9.06 -7.28 13.06
C GLU A 124 -10.15 -7.35 11.98
N GLU A 125 -10.56 -8.56 11.62
CA GLU A 125 -11.73 -8.75 10.76
C GLU A 125 -12.97 -8.27 11.52
N LYS A 126 -13.64 -7.23 10.99
CA LYS A 126 -14.88 -6.74 11.60
C LYS A 126 -15.95 -7.84 11.50
N PRO A 127 -16.66 -8.18 12.58
CA PRO A 127 -17.76 -9.12 12.51
C PRO A 127 -18.87 -8.56 11.62
N ASP A 128 -19.40 -9.41 10.74
CA ASP A 128 -20.52 -9.13 9.82
C ASP A 128 -21.79 -8.62 10.53
#